data_AF-A0A445A2S5-F1
#
_entry.id   AF-A0A445A2S5-F1
#
_cell.length_a   1.000
_cell.length_b   1.000
_cell.length_c   1.000
_cell.angle_alpha   90.00
_cell.angle_beta   90.00
_cell.angle_gamma   90.00
#
_symmetry.space_group_name_H-M   'P 1'
#
loop_
_entity.id
_entity.type
_entity.pdbx_description
1 polymer ?
#
loop_
_entity_poly.entity_id
_entity_poly.type
_entity_poly.pdbx_seq_one_letter_code
_entity_poly.pdbx_strand_id
1 'polypeptide(L)'
;MIMPTLLDIAAITSLPPLGEEILATTKSTTGVKYAIDISSTTYQSFILNNKGQDEEPVFDNEHIAFLLYWLSGVVFCAQSIQVEVTYLPLAIMLAEDRKLCLAKLFLPRLYLTLDWITDLMREKNRITNVNGLV
;
A
#
# COMPACT_ATOMS: atom_id res chain seq x y z
N MET A 1 14.40 20.77 -7.77
CA MET A 1 13.80 19.54 -7.20
C MET A 1 13.29 18.73 -8.37
N ILE A 2 13.85 17.54 -8.62
CA ILE A 2 13.24 16.61 -9.58
C ILE A 2 12.00 16.07 -8.89
N MET A 3 10.83 16.31 -9.47
CA MET A 3 9.56 15.88 -8.91
C MET A 3 9.12 14.65 -9.69
N PRO A 4 9.12 13.45 -9.09
CA PRO A 4 8.62 12.25 -9.76
C PRO A 4 7.22 12.52 -10.30
N THR A 5 6.96 12.17 -11.56
CA THR A 5 5.65 12.27 -12.21
C THR A 5 4.93 10.95 -12.14
N LEU A 6 3.64 10.94 -12.52
CA LEU A 6 2.86 9.70 -12.61
C LEU A 6 3.50 8.68 -13.58
N LEU A 7 4.18 9.16 -14.63
CA LEU A 7 4.87 8.30 -15.59
C LEU A 7 6.13 7.67 -14.97
N ASP A 8 6.87 8.43 -14.14
CA ASP A 8 8.02 7.90 -13.41
C ASP A 8 7.60 6.79 -12.43
N ILE A 9 6.46 6.97 -11.75
CA ILE A 9 5.90 5.92 -10.87
C ILE A 9 5.56 4.67 -11.68
N ALA A 10 4.86 4.82 -12.80
CA ALA A 10 4.50 3.69 -13.64
C ALA A 10 5.73 2.95 -14.17
N ALA A 11 6.79 3.67 -14.55
CA ALA A 11 8.04 3.06 -15.02
C ALA A 11 8.78 2.28 -13.92
N ILE A 12 8.78 2.76 -12.68
CA ILE A 12 9.50 2.13 -11.56
C ILE A 12 8.70 0.97 -10.96
N THR A 13 7.40 1.15 -10.76
CA THR A 13 6.55 0.20 -10.04
C THR A 13 5.81 -0.76 -10.97
N SER A 14 5.84 -0.52 -12.28
CA SER A 14 4.98 -1.17 -13.26
C SER A 14 3.47 -1.05 -12.95
N LEU A 15 3.08 -0.13 -12.06
CA LEU A 15 1.68 0.13 -11.76
C LEU A 15 1.04 0.90 -12.92
N PRO A 16 -0.19 0.57 -13.32
CA PRO A 16 -0.84 1.24 -14.43
C PRO A 16 -1.13 2.72 -14.07
N PRO A 17 -0.70 3.68 -14.92
CA PRO A 17 -0.98 5.11 -14.73
C PRO A 17 -2.39 5.50 -15.16
N LEU A 18 -3.13 4.57 -15.76
CA LEU A 18 -4.49 4.72 -16.24
C LEU A 18 -5.35 3.60 -15.66
N GLY A 19 -6.58 3.94 -15.31
CA GLY A 19 -7.51 3.01 -14.68
C GLY A 19 -8.72 3.78 -14.14
N GLU A 20 -9.62 3.04 -13.52
CA GLU A 20 -10.72 3.60 -12.76
C GLU A 20 -10.20 4.50 -11.65
N GLU A 21 -10.88 5.64 -11.49
CA GLU A 21 -10.56 6.60 -10.45
C GLU A 21 -11.03 6.06 -9.09
N ILE A 22 -10.10 6.01 -8.14
CA ILE A 22 -10.37 5.55 -6.80
C ILE A 22 -10.86 6.76 -5.99
N LEU A 23 -12.16 6.84 -5.78
CA LEU A 23 -12.80 7.82 -4.91
C LEU A 23 -12.97 7.23 -3.51
N ALA A 24 -13.02 8.08 -2.48
CA ALA A 24 -13.30 7.65 -1.11
C ALA A 24 -14.66 6.94 -0.96
N THR A 25 -15.56 7.12 -1.92
CA THR A 25 -16.88 6.48 -2.00
C THR A 25 -16.91 5.23 -2.88
N THR A 26 -15.80 4.87 -3.53
CA THR A 26 -15.73 3.70 -4.40
C THR A 26 -15.92 2.45 -3.53
N LYS A 27 -17.09 1.81 -3.68
CA LYS A 27 -17.40 0.52 -3.07
C LYS A 27 -17.19 -0.57 -4.11
N SER A 28 -16.82 -1.77 -3.65
CA SER A 28 -16.92 -2.95 -4.50
C SER A 28 -18.34 -3.06 -5.06
N THR A 29 -18.43 -3.42 -6.33
CA THR A 29 -19.69 -3.64 -7.04
C THR A 29 -20.39 -4.91 -6.56
N THR A 30 -19.68 -5.82 -5.91
CA THR A 30 -20.25 -7.07 -5.40
C THR A 30 -20.58 -6.93 -3.91
N GLY A 31 -21.82 -7.22 -3.53
CA GLY A 31 -22.22 -7.34 -2.12
C GLY A 31 -21.67 -8.59 -1.43
N VAL A 32 -20.64 -9.22 -2.02
CA VAL A 32 -20.07 -10.48 -1.57
C VAL A 32 -19.27 -10.22 -0.30
N LYS A 33 -19.68 -10.87 0.79
CA LYS A 33 -18.91 -10.87 2.03
C LYS A 33 -17.78 -11.88 1.89
N TYR A 34 -16.57 -11.39 1.72
CA TYR A 34 -15.36 -12.21 1.80
C TYR A 34 -15.07 -12.60 3.24
N ALA A 35 -14.63 -13.84 3.44
CA ALA A 35 -14.37 -14.42 4.75
C ALA A 35 -12.88 -14.34 5.08
N ILE A 36 -12.35 -13.12 5.19
CA ILE A 36 -10.94 -12.85 5.50
C ILE A 36 -10.83 -12.52 6.99
N ASP A 37 -9.89 -13.14 7.68
CA ASP A 37 -9.56 -12.78 9.06
C ASP A 37 -8.72 -11.50 9.11
N ILE A 38 -9.39 -10.40 9.44
CA ILE A 38 -8.78 -9.08 9.64
C ILE A 38 -8.47 -8.77 11.13
N SER A 39 -8.76 -9.70 12.04
CA SER A 39 -8.56 -9.49 13.49
C SER A 39 -7.12 -9.72 13.96
N SER A 40 -6.24 -10.09 13.02
CA SER A 40 -4.84 -10.40 13.27
C SER A 40 -4.06 -9.20 13.83
N THR A 41 -3.23 -9.47 14.82
CA THR A 41 -2.46 -8.43 15.54
C THR A 41 -1.15 -8.04 14.84
N THR A 42 -0.69 -8.83 13.86
CA THR A 42 0.54 -8.58 13.09
C THR A 42 0.41 -9.05 11.64
N TYR A 43 1.28 -8.55 10.74
CA TYR A 43 1.42 -9.07 9.37
C TYR A 43 1.66 -10.58 9.33
N GLN A 44 2.51 -11.11 10.20
CA GLN A 44 2.83 -12.54 10.23
C GLN A 44 1.60 -13.37 10.60
N SER A 45 0.88 -12.97 11.66
CA SER A 45 -0.37 -13.62 12.05
C SER A 45 -1.42 -13.55 10.95
N PHE A 46 -1.53 -12.39 10.28
CA PHE A 46 -2.45 -12.22 9.16
C PHE A 46 -2.17 -13.18 8.01
N ILE A 47 -0.90 -13.36 7.63
CA ILE A 47 -0.51 -14.32 6.59
C ILE A 47 -0.86 -15.73 7.04
N LEU A 48 -0.49 -16.14 8.26
CA LEU A 48 -0.76 -17.50 8.75
C LEU A 48 -2.27 -17.82 8.84
N ASN A 49 -3.09 -16.83 9.18
CA ASN A 49 -4.54 -17.02 9.33
C ASN A 49 -5.30 -17.04 8.01
N ASN A 50 -4.74 -16.45 6.94
CA ASN A 50 -5.43 -16.31 5.66
C ASN A 50 -4.76 -17.05 4.49
N LYS A 51 -3.58 -17.63 4.70
CA LYS A 51 -2.91 -18.50 3.73
C LYS A 51 -3.67 -19.83 3.64
N GLY A 52 -3.83 -20.33 2.41
CA GLY A 52 -4.35 -21.67 2.15
C GLY A 52 -3.36 -22.77 2.52
N GLN A 53 -3.71 -24.03 2.22
CA GLN A 53 -2.76 -25.13 2.37
C GLN A 53 -1.71 -25.09 1.26
N ASP A 54 -0.50 -25.55 1.59
CA ASP A 54 0.54 -25.71 0.59
C ASP A 54 0.09 -26.72 -0.47
N GLU A 55 0.42 -26.44 -1.74
CA GLU A 55 0.06 -27.25 -2.92
C GLU A 55 -1.43 -27.25 -3.33
N GLU A 56 -2.29 -26.51 -2.62
CA GLU A 56 -3.67 -26.29 -3.05
C GLU A 56 -3.81 -25.08 -4.00
N PRO A 57 -4.85 -25.06 -4.86
CA PRO A 57 -5.18 -23.88 -5.64
C PRO A 57 -5.49 -22.68 -4.73
N VAL A 58 -5.05 -21.48 -5.14
CA VAL A 58 -5.36 -20.24 -4.42
C VAL A 58 -6.85 -19.94 -4.50
N PHE A 59 -7.50 -19.83 -3.34
CA PHE A 59 -8.92 -19.48 -3.23
C PHE A 59 -9.13 -17.96 -3.27
N ASP A 60 -10.34 -17.51 -3.63
CA ASP A 60 -10.68 -16.08 -3.74
C ASP A 60 -10.37 -15.29 -2.45
N ASN A 61 -10.68 -15.85 -1.27
CA ASN A 61 -10.39 -15.19 0.01
C ASN A 61 -8.87 -15.05 0.25
N GLU A 62 -8.10 -16.08 -0.10
CA GLU A 62 -6.64 -16.06 0.01
C GLU A 62 -6.04 -15.02 -0.95
N HIS A 63 -6.56 -14.95 -2.17
CA HIS A 63 -6.14 -13.96 -3.15
C HIS A 63 -6.40 -12.52 -2.67
N ILE A 64 -7.57 -12.24 -2.11
CA ILE A 64 -7.90 -10.92 -1.57
C ILE A 64 -7.06 -10.61 -0.32
N ALA A 65 -6.84 -11.59 0.55
CA ALA A 65 -5.96 -11.42 1.71
C ALA A 65 -4.53 -11.07 1.27
N PHE A 66 -4.01 -11.76 0.25
CA PHE A 66 -2.74 -11.42 -0.36
C PHE A 66 -2.71 -9.99 -0.92
N LEU A 67 -3.75 -9.57 -1.64
CA LEU A 67 -3.84 -8.20 -2.18
C LEU A 67 -3.88 -7.15 -1.07
N LEU A 68 -4.62 -7.40 0.01
CA LEU A 68 -4.66 -6.51 1.18
C LEU A 68 -3.28 -6.41 1.86
N TYR A 69 -2.60 -7.54 2.03
CA TYR A 69 -1.22 -7.60 2.52
C TYR A 69 -0.28 -6.78 1.61
N TRP A 70 -0.33 -7.03 0.30
CA TRP A 70 0.52 -6.39 -0.69
C TRP A 70 0.32 -4.88 -0.73
N LEU A 71 -0.94 -4.40 -0.74
CA LEU A 71 -1.25 -2.98 -0.67
C LEU A 71 -0.72 -2.34 0.61
N SER A 72 -0.93 -2.99 1.76
CA SER A 72 -0.54 -2.45 3.06
C SER A 72 0.98 -2.41 3.24
N GLY A 73 1.66 -3.54 3.02
CA GLY A 73 3.08 -3.70 3.35
C GLY A 73 4.04 -3.31 2.23
N VAL A 74 3.66 -3.52 0.97
CA VAL A 74 4.56 -3.40 -0.18
C VAL A 74 4.30 -2.14 -0.99
N VAL A 75 3.04 -1.87 -1.36
CA VAL A 75 2.70 -0.71 -2.21
C VAL A 75 2.68 0.57 -1.41
N PHE A 76 1.89 0.64 -0.33
CA PHE A 76 1.76 1.87 0.45
C PHE A 76 2.70 1.90 1.66
N CYS A 77 3.41 0.82 1.95
CA CYS A 77 4.33 0.72 3.09
C CYS A 77 3.74 1.34 4.36
N ALA A 78 2.53 0.93 4.74
CA ALA A 78 1.84 1.42 5.92
C ALA A 78 2.76 1.29 7.16
N GLN A 79 2.87 2.37 7.93
CA GLN A 79 3.68 2.41 9.16
C GLN A 79 2.93 1.74 10.32
N SER A 80 2.51 0.50 10.11
CA SER A 80 1.76 -0.31 11.07
C SER A 80 2.39 -1.68 11.18
N ILE A 81 2.21 -2.34 12.32
CA ILE A 81 2.56 -3.75 12.51
C ILE A 81 1.45 -4.67 11.93
N GLN A 82 0.26 -4.11 11.73
CA GLN A 82 -0.93 -4.78 11.22
C GLN A 82 -1.18 -4.42 9.76
N VAL A 83 -1.92 -5.30 9.06
CA VAL A 83 -2.47 -4.96 7.75
C VAL A 83 -3.47 -3.82 7.89
N GLU A 84 -3.46 -2.92 6.91
CA GLU A 84 -4.25 -1.70 6.96
C GLU A 84 -5.62 -1.97 6.33
N VAL A 85 -6.62 -2.26 7.18
CA VAL A 85 -7.98 -2.68 6.76
C VAL A 85 -8.68 -1.62 5.89
N THR A 86 -8.27 -0.35 5.97
CA THR A 86 -8.78 0.71 5.11
C THR A 86 -8.53 0.46 3.62
N TYR A 87 -7.55 -0.38 3.26
CA TYR A 87 -7.29 -0.80 1.88
C TYR A 87 -8.11 -2.01 1.42
N LEU A 88 -8.95 -2.62 2.27
CA LEU A 88 -9.76 -3.78 1.90
C LEU A 88 -10.65 -3.55 0.66
N PRO A 89 -11.33 -2.39 0.49
CA PRO A 89 -12.09 -2.13 -0.73
C PRO A 89 -11.23 -2.17 -2.00
N LEU A 90 -9.98 -1.71 -1.92
CA LEU A 90 -9.03 -1.76 -3.04
C LEU A 90 -8.64 -3.21 -3.36
N ALA A 91 -8.34 -4.01 -2.35
CA ALA A 91 -8.01 -5.42 -2.51
C ALA A 91 -9.14 -6.20 -3.20
N ILE A 92 -10.40 -5.95 -2.79
CA ILE A 92 -11.57 -6.56 -3.41
C ILE A 92 -11.69 -6.15 -4.89
N MET A 93 -11.59 -4.85 -5.19
CA MET A 93 -11.68 -4.38 -6.57
C MET A 93 -10.57 -4.95 -7.47
N LEU A 94 -9.36 -5.10 -6.93
CA LEU A 94 -8.26 -5.75 -7.65
C LEU A 94 -8.54 -7.23 -7.91
N ALA A 95 -9.13 -7.94 -6.94
CA ALA A 95 -9.53 -9.33 -7.13
C ALA A 95 -10.67 -9.50 -8.14
N GLU A 96 -11.51 -8.47 -8.32
CA GLU A 96 -12.52 -8.38 -9.39
C GLU A 96 -11.89 -8.01 -10.77
N ASP A 97 -10.57 -8.05 -10.90
CA ASP A 97 -9.80 -7.64 -12.11
C ASP A 97 -10.09 -6.20 -12.55
N ARG A 98 -10.51 -5.33 -11.62
CA ARG A 98 -10.72 -3.92 -11.95
C ARG A 98 -9.37 -3.23 -12.13
N LYS A 99 -9.24 -2.55 -13.26
CA LYS A 99 -8.05 -1.76 -13.60
C LYS A 99 -8.04 -0.48 -12.77
N LEU A 100 -7.48 -0.55 -11.57
CA LEU A 100 -7.35 0.60 -10.68
C LEU A 100 -6.11 1.43 -11.01
N CYS A 101 -6.22 2.76 -10.96
CA CYS A 101 -5.08 3.65 -11.15
C CYS A 101 -4.23 3.79 -9.87
N LEU A 102 -3.59 2.70 -9.43
CA LEU A 102 -2.82 2.68 -8.17
C LEU A 102 -1.63 3.65 -8.17
N ALA A 103 -1.04 3.92 -9.34
CA ALA A 103 0.06 4.87 -9.47
C ALA A 103 -0.34 6.29 -9.00
N LYS A 104 -1.61 6.70 -9.19
CA LYS A 104 -2.12 7.99 -8.68
C LYS A 104 -2.23 8.04 -7.16
N LEU A 105 -2.48 6.92 -6.49
CA LEU A 105 -2.50 6.85 -5.02
C LEU A 105 -1.09 6.77 -4.43
N PHE A 106 -0.18 6.09 -5.14
CA PHE A 106 1.21 5.95 -4.70
C PHE A 106 1.96 7.30 -4.75
N LEU A 107 1.71 8.12 -5.78
CA LEU A 107 2.42 9.38 -6.00
C LEU A 107 2.33 10.36 -4.79
N PRO A 108 1.15 10.66 -4.22
CA PRO A 108 1.04 11.45 -2.99
C PRO A 108 1.84 10.86 -1.83
N ARG A 109 1.82 9.53 -1.65
CA ARG A 109 2.57 8.87 -0.58
C ARG A 109 4.07 9.02 -0.76
N LEU A 110 4.56 8.92 -2.00
CA LEU A 110 5.96 9.19 -2.32
C LEU A 110 6.32 10.64 -1.97
N TYR A 111 5.50 11.62 -2.35
CA TYR A 111 5.74 13.02 -2.03
C TYR A 111 5.78 13.28 -0.53
N LEU A 112 4.82 12.76 0.24
CA LEU A 112 4.83 12.87 1.72
C LEU A 112 6.08 12.24 2.33
N THR A 113 6.55 11.13 1.77
CA THR A 113 7.76 10.44 2.26
C THR A 113 9.02 11.25 1.95
N LEU A 114 9.13 11.81 0.75
CA LEU A 114 10.25 12.67 0.35
C LEU A 114 10.28 13.97 1.16
N ASP A 115 9.13 14.56 1.44
CA ASP A 115 8.98 15.74 2.29
C ASP A 115 9.48 15.45 3.71
N TRP A 116 8.98 14.37 4.32
CA TRP A 116 9.42 13.92 5.65
C TRP A 116 10.93 13.65 5.73
N ILE A 117 11.51 12.98 4.73
CA ILE A 117 12.96 12.73 4.67
C ILE A 117 13.74 14.05 4.54
N THR A 118 13.23 15.00 3.76
CA THR A 118 13.87 16.31 3.59
C THR A 118 13.91 17.10 4.90
N ASP A 119 12.82 17.08 5.66
CA ASP A 119 12.76 17.69 7.00
C ASP A 119 13.73 17.02 7.98
N LEU A 120 13.78 15.68 7.99
CA LEU A 120 14.71 14.94 8.82
C LEU A 120 16.18 15.28 8.49
N MET A 121 16.53 15.38 7.21
CA MET A 121 17.87 15.79 6.78
C MET A 121 18.20 17.22 7.19
N ARG A 122 17.23 18.14 7.09
CA ARG A 122 17.39 19.53 7.55
C ARG A 122 17.67 19.59 9.04
N GLU A 123 16.93 18.85 9.85
CA GLU A 123 17.12 18.82 11.30
C GLU A 123 18.48 18.23 11.68
N LYS A 124 18.87 17.11 11.06
CA LYS A 124 20.20 16.51 11.26
C LYS A 124 21.33 17.48 10.94
N ASN A 125 21.25 18.21 9.82
CA ASN A 125 22.25 19.19 9.42
C ASN A 125 22.36 20.36 10.40
N ARG A 126 21.25 20.75 11.05
CA ARG A 126 21.28 21.77 12.12
C ARG A 126 22.04 21.26 13.34
N ILE A 127 21.79 20.03 13.76
CA ILE A 127 22.47 19.40 14.91
C ILE A 127 23.98 19.29 14.67
N THR A 128 24.41 18.88 13.48
CA THR A 128 25.85 18.79 13.16
C THR A 128 26.54 20.15 13.15
N ASN A 129 25.85 21.21 12.72
CA ASN A 129 26.42 22.57 12.72
C ASN A 129 26.51 23.17 14.14
N VAL A 130 25.61 22.79 15.05
CA VAL A 130 25.66 23.24 16.45
C VAL A 130 26.79 22.54 17.24
N ASN A 131 27.04 21.26 16.95
CA ASN A 131 28.09 20.48 17.63
C ASN A 131 29.50 20.70 17.06
N GLY A 132 29.64 21.39 15.93
CA GLY A 132 30.91 21.73 15.28
C GLY A 132 31.54 23.05 15.75
N LEU A 133 31.00 23.68 16.79
CA LEU A 133 31.56 24.89 17.39
C LEU A 133 32.39 24.54 18.64
N VAL A 134 33.60 24.04 18.42
CA VAL A 134 34.70 24.02 19.40
C VAL A 134 35.94 24.60 18.73
#